data_AF-A0A5C3QH98-F1
#
_entry.id   AF-A0A5C3QH98-F1
#
_cell.length_a   1.000
_cell.length_b   1.000
_cell.length_c   1.000
_cell.angle_alpha   90.00
_cell.angle_beta   90.00
_cell.angle_gamma   90.00
#
_symmetry.space_group_name_H-M   'P 1'
#
loop_
_entity.id
_entity.type
_entity.pdbx_description
1 polymer ?
#
loop_
_entity_poly.entity_id
_entity_poly.type
_entity_poly.pdbx_seq_one_letter_code
_entity_poly.pdbx_strand_id
1 'polypeptide(L)'
;MRFLWAAASLAYGLTAVFAAPSAALAPKLLICSDSTTANYATGNALQGWGYYISQYLSLPIVNLARNGRSTRSFINEGLWTTLLSQTSPGDFVLIEMGHNDDAGDPATDPNDRTTLPGIGDGIVTITNSKGAKETVYTFGAYLRRMIADVRAKGATPVLSGMVNRNYWTGSTLQSNWPFATYAQQVAAAQGVEYVDHTKYSVKLFQSFGATKAKTYFPNDNTHTNWPGADLNAQTFVRAVQCRSGGSVLKGQVNSKGQALTNPAC
;
A
#
# COMPACT_ATOMS: atom_id res chain seq x y z
N MET A 1 -57.81 -20.76 -61.44
CA MET A 1 -57.48 -21.12 -60.04
C MET A 1 -56.48 -20.10 -59.51
N ARG A 2 -56.88 -19.23 -58.57
CA ARG A 2 -55.99 -18.27 -57.90
C ARG A 2 -55.50 -18.90 -56.60
N PHE A 3 -54.19 -19.09 -56.47
CA PHE A 3 -53.57 -19.53 -55.21
C PHE A 3 -53.21 -18.30 -54.38
N LEU A 4 -53.86 -18.15 -53.23
CA LEU A 4 -53.49 -17.19 -52.19
C LEU A 4 -52.41 -17.83 -51.30
N TRP A 5 -51.23 -17.23 -51.24
CA TRP A 5 -50.19 -17.57 -50.27
C TRP A 5 -50.35 -16.66 -49.06
N ALA A 6 -50.65 -17.24 -47.89
CA ALA A 6 -50.65 -16.53 -46.62
C ALA A 6 -49.22 -16.49 -46.07
N ALA A 7 -48.66 -15.29 -45.90
CA ALA A 7 -47.39 -15.10 -45.21
C ALA A 7 -47.63 -15.10 -43.70
N ALA A 8 -47.08 -16.08 -42.98
CA ALA A 8 -47.04 -16.08 -41.53
C ALA A 8 -45.80 -15.30 -41.06
N SER A 9 -46.02 -14.15 -40.45
CA SER A 9 -44.95 -13.37 -39.81
C SER A 9 -44.65 -13.94 -38.42
N LEU A 10 -43.46 -14.51 -38.24
CA LEU A 10 -42.97 -14.98 -36.95
C LEU A 10 -42.38 -13.79 -36.17
N ALA A 11 -43.07 -13.33 -35.12
CA ALA A 11 -42.56 -12.29 -34.24
C ALA A 11 -41.55 -12.90 -33.24
N TYR A 12 -40.26 -12.59 -33.41
CA TYR A 12 -39.24 -12.86 -32.39
C TYR A 12 -39.40 -11.85 -31.25
N GLY A 13 -39.99 -12.29 -30.13
CA GLY A 13 -39.99 -11.50 -28.89
C GLY A 13 -38.57 -11.48 -28.30
N LEU A 14 -37.87 -10.34 -28.40
CA LEU A 14 -36.68 -10.08 -27.59
C LEU A 14 -37.12 -9.84 -26.14
N THR A 15 -37.01 -10.84 -25.28
CA THR A 15 -37.05 -10.62 -23.83
C THR A 15 -35.72 -9.99 -23.40
N ALA A 16 -35.72 -8.70 -23.10
CA ALA A 16 -34.60 -8.05 -22.44
C ALA A 16 -34.44 -8.64 -21.04
N VAL A 17 -33.40 -9.44 -20.84
CA VAL A 17 -33.00 -9.90 -19.51
C VAL A 17 -32.30 -8.72 -18.84
N PHE A 18 -33.04 -7.98 -18.02
CA PHE A 18 -32.43 -7.02 -17.10
C PHE A 18 -31.73 -7.81 -16.00
N ALA A 19 -30.42 -7.97 -16.13
CA ALA A 19 -29.60 -8.44 -15.01
C ALA A 19 -29.77 -7.44 -13.86
N ALA A 20 -30.36 -7.89 -12.76
CA ALA A 20 -30.41 -7.08 -11.54
C ALA A 20 -28.99 -6.68 -11.16
N PRO A 21 -28.73 -5.43 -10.74
CA PRO A 21 -27.41 -5.05 -10.29
C PRO A 21 -27.04 -5.98 -9.14
N SER A 22 -26.00 -6.81 -9.35
CA SER A 22 -25.40 -7.57 -8.26
C SER A 22 -25.05 -6.56 -7.18
N ALA A 23 -25.57 -6.76 -5.96
CA ALA A 23 -25.18 -5.93 -4.82
C ALA A 23 -23.66 -5.97 -4.76
N ALA A 24 -23.01 -4.84 -5.07
CA ALA A 24 -21.57 -4.75 -5.01
C ALA A 24 -21.19 -5.07 -3.57
N LEU A 25 -20.35 -6.10 -3.38
CA LEU A 25 -19.81 -6.41 -2.05
C LEU A 25 -19.15 -5.14 -1.49
N ALA A 26 -19.33 -4.90 -0.20
CA ALA A 26 -18.68 -3.77 0.46
C ALA A 26 -17.16 -3.83 0.22
N PRO A 27 -16.51 -2.72 -0.16
CA PRO A 27 -15.09 -2.72 -0.50
C PRO A 27 -14.25 -3.10 0.72
N LYS A 28 -13.12 -3.77 0.50
CA LYS A 28 -12.09 -4.02 1.53
C LYS A 28 -10.79 -3.30 1.20
N LEU A 29 -9.95 -3.08 2.23
CA LEU A 29 -8.59 -2.58 2.08
C LEU A 29 -7.62 -3.75 2.14
N LEU A 30 -6.92 -4.03 1.05
CA LEU A 30 -5.79 -4.96 1.01
C LEU A 30 -4.49 -4.17 1.15
N ILE A 31 -3.57 -4.64 2.00
CA ILE A 31 -2.32 -3.91 2.29
C ILE A 31 -1.10 -4.71 1.80
N CYS A 32 -0.36 -4.10 0.88
CA CYS A 32 0.96 -4.51 0.39
C CYS A 32 2.01 -3.66 1.09
N SER A 33 2.79 -4.25 2.01
CA SER A 33 3.83 -3.53 2.76
C SER A 33 4.86 -4.50 3.40
N ASP A 34 5.73 -3.95 4.23
CA ASP A 34 6.86 -4.59 4.89
C ASP A 34 6.65 -4.84 6.40
N SER A 35 7.73 -5.02 7.16
CA SER A 35 7.71 -5.27 8.61
C SER A 35 7.10 -4.14 9.43
N THR A 36 7.13 -2.89 8.95
CA THR A 36 6.56 -1.76 9.68
C THR A 36 5.04 -1.78 9.70
N THR A 37 4.42 -2.59 8.83
CA THR A 37 2.96 -2.73 8.70
C THR A 37 2.46 -4.13 9.04
N ALA A 38 3.30 -5.16 8.93
CA ALA A 38 2.94 -6.56 9.12
C ALA A 38 2.45 -6.89 10.54
N ASN A 39 1.57 -7.89 10.63
CA ASN A 39 1.10 -8.42 11.91
C ASN A 39 2.17 -9.31 12.54
N TYR A 40 2.54 -9.01 13.78
CA TYR A 40 3.37 -9.87 14.62
C TYR A 40 2.51 -10.67 15.60
N ALA A 41 2.98 -11.87 15.94
CA ALA A 41 2.31 -12.74 16.91
C ALA A 41 2.29 -12.13 18.31
N THR A 42 1.25 -12.45 19.10
CA THR A 42 1.17 -12.10 20.51
C THR A 42 2.43 -12.54 21.25
N GLY A 43 2.99 -11.65 22.07
CA GLY A 43 4.25 -11.88 22.79
C GLY A 43 5.50 -11.39 22.05
N ASN A 44 5.41 -11.02 20.78
CA ASN A 44 6.50 -10.29 20.13
C ASN A 44 6.62 -8.87 20.69
N ALA A 45 7.84 -8.37 20.88
CA ALA A 45 8.07 -7.00 21.33
C ALA A 45 7.71 -5.95 20.26
N LEU A 46 7.67 -6.36 19.00
CA LEU A 46 7.39 -5.54 17.83
C LEU A 46 5.95 -5.72 17.36
N GLN A 47 5.41 -4.69 16.71
CA GLN A 47 4.17 -4.76 15.98
C GLN A 47 4.21 -3.80 14.78
N GLY A 48 3.52 -4.15 13.70
CA GLY A 48 3.32 -3.29 12.55
C GLY A 48 1.99 -2.54 12.62
N TRP A 49 1.94 -1.35 12.03
CA TRP A 49 0.78 -0.45 12.15
C TRP A 49 -0.50 -1.00 11.50
N GLY A 50 -0.37 -1.87 10.50
CA GLY A 50 -1.50 -2.54 9.85
C GLY A 50 -2.30 -3.44 10.79
N TYR A 51 -1.75 -3.83 11.94
CA TYR A 51 -2.49 -4.52 13.00
C TYR A 51 -3.60 -3.65 13.61
N TYR A 52 -3.36 -2.34 13.74
CA TYR A 52 -4.24 -1.41 14.43
C TYR A 52 -5.25 -0.71 13.51
N ILE A 53 -5.04 -0.74 12.19
CA ILE A 53 -5.80 0.11 11.27
C ILE A 53 -7.31 -0.20 11.24
N SER A 54 -7.71 -1.43 11.53
CA SER A 54 -9.11 -1.84 11.66
C SER A 54 -9.85 -1.13 12.79
N GLN A 55 -9.14 -0.52 13.74
CA GLN A 55 -9.74 0.27 14.81
C GLN A 55 -10.20 1.66 14.35
N TYR A 56 -9.67 2.14 13.22
CA TYR A 56 -9.89 3.52 12.74
C TYR A 56 -10.65 3.58 11.42
N LEU A 57 -10.77 2.46 10.71
CA LEU A 57 -11.50 2.35 9.45
C LEU A 57 -12.75 1.46 9.62
N SER A 58 -13.80 1.74 8.86
CA SER A 58 -15.07 1.00 8.87
C SER A 58 -15.13 -0.15 7.85
N LEU A 59 -14.15 -0.25 6.96
CA LEU A 59 -14.07 -1.30 5.95
C LEU A 59 -13.23 -2.50 6.43
N PRO A 60 -13.50 -3.73 5.94
CA PRO A 60 -12.67 -4.89 6.24
C PRO A 60 -11.22 -4.67 5.81
N ILE A 61 -10.28 -5.11 6.66
CA ILE A 61 -8.84 -4.98 6.43
C ILE A 61 -8.23 -6.35 6.19
N VAL A 62 -7.51 -6.49 5.07
CA VAL A 62 -6.73 -7.67 4.71
C VAL A 62 -5.25 -7.29 4.71
N ASN A 63 -4.60 -7.40 5.87
CA ASN A 63 -3.20 -7.06 6.02
C ASN A 63 -2.29 -8.18 5.50
N LEU A 64 -1.77 -8.01 4.28
CA LEU A 64 -0.86 -8.95 3.62
C LEU A 64 0.59 -8.48 3.65
N ALA A 65 0.91 -7.46 4.46
CA ALA A 65 2.27 -7.03 4.66
C ALA A 65 3.16 -8.16 5.22
N ARG A 66 4.43 -8.17 4.83
CA ARG A 66 5.37 -9.24 5.18
C ARG A 66 6.73 -8.69 5.55
N ASN A 67 7.27 -9.19 6.68
CA ASN A 67 8.52 -8.71 7.25
C ASN A 67 9.68 -8.77 6.23
N GLY A 68 10.43 -7.67 6.12
CA GLY A 68 11.61 -7.60 5.27
C GLY A 68 11.32 -7.59 3.76
N ARG A 69 10.07 -7.42 3.31
CA ARG A 69 9.81 -7.37 1.86
C ARG A 69 10.04 -5.98 1.29
N SER A 70 10.53 -5.95 0.06
CA SER A 70 10.59 -4.78 -0.83
C SER A 70 9.59 -4.97 -1.97
N THR A 71 9.44 -4.01 -2.87
CA THR A 71 8.62 -4.21 -4.08
C THR A 71 9.09 -5.39 -4.92
N ARG A 72 10.42 -5.56 -5.07
CA ARG A 72 11.06 -6.69 -5.77
C ARG A 72 10.73 -8.02 -5.10
N SER A 73 11.08 -8.19 -3.83
CA SER A 73 10.92 -9.48 -3.16
C SER A 73 9.45 -9.84 -2.93
N PHE A 74 8.57 -8.86 -2.70
CA PHE A 74 7.12 -9.10 -2.59
C PHE A 74 6.52 -9.68 -3.87
N ILE A 75 6.99 -9.24 -5.04
CA ILE A 75 6.60 -9.83 -6.32
C ILE A 75 7.22 -11.21 -6.52
N ASN A 76 8.54 -11.32 -6.36
CA ASN A 76 9.28 -12.55 -6.66
C ASN A 76 8.85 -13.74 -5.79
N GLU A 77 8.42 -13.49 -4.57
CA GLU A 77 7.95 -14.53 -3.64
C GLU A 77 6.46 -14.88 -3.81
N GLY A 78 5.79 -14.32 -4.82
CA GLY A 78 4.37 -14.60 -5.09
C GLY A 78 3.38 -13.95 -4.12
N LEU A 79 3.85 -13.07 -3.24
CA LEU A 79 3.00 -12.34 -2.28
C LEU A 79 2.10 -11.35 -3.01
N TRP A 80 2.62 -10.70 -4.06
CA TRP A 80 1.82 -9.84 -4.94
C TRP A 80 0.70 -10.62 -5.64
N THR A 81 1.03 -11.80 -6.20
CA THR A 81 0.04 -12.70 -6.81
C THR A 81 -1.04 -13.12 -5.81
N THR A 82 -0.64 -13.42 -4.56
CA THR A 82 -1.56 -13.79 -3.48
C THR A 82 -2.48 -12.64 -3.06
N LEU A 83 -1.98 -11.40 -3.11
CA LEU A 83 -2.82 -10.22 -2.87
C LEU A 83 -3.83 -10.06 -4.01
N LEU A 84 -3.37 -10.08 -5.26
CA LEU A 84 -4.22 -9.91 -6.44
C LEU A 84 -5.29 -10.99 -6.59
N SER A 85 -5.09 -12.20 -6.05
CA SER A 85 -6.12 -13.24 -6.03
C SER A 85 -7.24 -12.96 -5.04
N GLN A 86 -7.01 -12.11 -4.04
CA GLN A 86 -7.99 -11.67 -3.05
C GLN A 86 -8.64 -10.33 -3.41
N THR A 87 -8.07 -9.61 -4.37
CA THR A 87 -8.59 -8.33 -4.87
C THR A 87 -9.79 -8.54 -5.79
N SER A 88 -10.86 -7.80 -5.50
CA SER A 88 -12.11 -7.76 -6.27
C SER A 88 -12.39 -6.33 -6.79
N PRO A 89 -13.22 -6.18 -7.84
CA PRO A 89 -13.64 -4.85 -8.29
C PRO A 89 -14.25 -4.03 -7.15
N GLY A 90 -13.85 -2.77 -7.05
CA GLY A 90 -14.28 -1.85 -5.98
C GLY A 90 -13.40 -1.83 -4.74
N ASP A 91 -12.51 -2.81 -4.55
CA ASP A 91 -11.57 -2.81 -3.42
C ASP A 91 -10.54 -1.69 -3.50
N PHE A 92 -9.90 -1.41 -2.37
CA PHE A 92 -8.71 -0.57 -2.30
C PHE A 92 -7.47 -1.45 -2.07
N VAL A 93 -6.39 -1.16 -2.79
CA VAL A 93 -5.08 -1.78 -2.55
C VAL A 93 -4.09 -0.71 -2.14
N LEU A 94 -3.70 -0.73 -0.87
CA LEU A 94 -2.67 0.13 -0.32
C LEU A 94 -1.29 -0.47 -0.58
N ILE A 95 -0.38 0.34 -1.15
CA ILE A 95 1.01 -0.03 -1.38
C ILE A 95 1.89 0.96 -0.61
N GLU A 96 2.56 0.48 0.44
CA GLU A 96 3.53 1.23 1.24
C GLU A 96 4.85 0.44 1.26
N MET A 97 5.86 0.91 0.54
CA MET A 97 7.15 0.23 0.40
C MET A 97 8.30 1.25 0.45
N GLY A 98 9.52 0.76 0.64
CA GLY A 98 10.72 1.60 0.62
C GLY A 98 11.80 1.18 1.61
N HIS A 99 11.44 0.66 2.80
CA HIS A 99 12.44 0.36 3.85
C HIS A 99 13.47 -0.68 3.41
N ASN A 100 13.05 -1.65 2.60
CA ASN A 100 13.87 -2.77 2.14
C ASN A 100 14.30 -2.64 0.68
N ASP A 101 13.73 -1.67 -0.05
CA ASP A 101 14.06 -1.41 -1.46
C ASP A 101 15.46 -0.77 -1.62
N ASP A 102 15.99 -0.17 -0.54
CA ASP A 102 17.28 0.53 -0.44
C ASP A 102 18.44 -0.33 0.11
N ALA A 103 18.39 -1.66 -0.05
CA ALA A 103 19.32 -2.56 0.62
C ALA A 103 20.75 -2.62 0.04
N GLY A 104 21.16 -1.66 -0.81
CA GLY A 104 22.50 -1.60 -1.42
C GLY A 104 22.55 -1.96 -2.90
N ASP A 105 23.43 -2.89 -3.29
CA ASP A 105 23.55 -3.36 -4.68
C ASP A 105 22.66 -4.60 -4.90
N PRO A 106 21.72 -4.59 -5.87
CA PRO A 106 20.84 -5.72 -6.15
C PRO A 106 21.56 -7.01 -6.55
N ALA A 107 22.81 -6.95 -7.01
CA ALA A 107 23.63 -8.11 -7.36
C ALA A 107 24.28 -8.79 -6.15
N THR A 108 24.41 -8.08 -5.02
CA THR A 108 25.07 -8.60 -3.81
C THR A 108 24.15 -8.66 -2.59
N ASP A 109 22.90 -8.20 -2.70
CA ASP A 109 21.93 -8.29 -1.62
C ASP A 109 21.57 -9.77 -1.33
N PRO A 110 21.94 -10.31 -0.16
CA PRO A 110 21.70 -11.72 0.16
C PRO A 110 20.20 -12.04 0.32
N ASN A 111 19.33 -11.03 0.37
CA ASN A 111 17.89 -11.21 0.52
C ASN A 111 17.08 -10.92 -0.75
N ASP A 112 17.73 -10.56 -1.85
CA ASP A 112 17.06 -10.20 -3.12
C ASP A 112 15.96 -9.12 -2.99
N ARG A 113 16.20 -8.10 -2.16
CA ARG A 113 15.26 -7.01 -1.87
C ARG A 113 15.58 -5.73 -2.65
N THR A 114 16.86 -5.41 -2.83
CA THR A 114 17.24 -4.12 -3.43
C THR A 114 16.64 -3.92 -4.81
N THR A 115 16.13 -2.71 -5.04
CA THR A 115 15.67 -2.20 -6.33
C THR A 115 16.62 -1.12 -6.86
N LEU A 116 16.51 -0.77 -8.15
CA LEU A 116 17.22 0.41 -8.65
C LEU A 116 16.50 1.69 -8.17
N PRO A 117 17.24 2.77 -7.83
CA PRO A 117 16.62 4.00 -7.38
C PRO A 117 15.88 4.72 -8.52
N GLY A 118 14.95 5.61 -8.15
CA GLY A 118 14.27 6.52 -9.06
C GLY A 118 12.98 5.97 -9.65
N ILE A 119 12.38 6.79 -10.53
CA ILE A 119 11.06 6.53 -11.12
C ILE A 119 11.09 6.06 -12.58
N GLY A 120 12.26 6.10 -13.22
CA GLY A 120 12.44 5.78 -14.65
C GLY A 120 12.30 4.29 -14.98
N ASP A 121 12.64 3.90 -16.21
CA ASP A 121 12.52 2.52 -16.72
C ASP A 121 13.83 1.71 -16.64
N GLY A 122 14.77 2.13 -15.78
CA GLY A 122 16.06 1.47 -15.63
C GLY A 122 15.92 -0.01 -15.23
N ILE A 123 16.78 -0.84 -15.81
CA ILE A 123 16.88 -2.26 -15.50
C ILE A 123 18.33 -2.70 -15.37
N VAL A 124 18.57 -3.76 -14.61
CA VAL A 124 19.83 -4.48 -14.56
C VAL A 124 19.56 -5.98 -14.54
N THR A 125 20.40 -6.77 -15.22
CA THR A 125 20.35 -8.22 -15.10
C THR A 125 21.45 -8.69 -14.15
N ILE A 126 21.06 -9.41 -13.10
CA ILE A 126 21.94 -9.89 -12.03
C ILE A 126 21.84 -11.41 -11.90
N THR A 127 22.75 -12.01 -11.14
CA THR A 127 22.57 -13.36 -10.59
C THR A 127 22.08 -13.20 -9.16
N ASN A 128 20.90 -13.72 -8.82
CA ASN A 128 20.31 -13.52 -7.51
C ASN A 128 20.92 -14.45 -6.44
N SER A 129 20.49 -14.32 -5.19
CA SER A 129 21.01 -15.12 -4.07
C SER A 129 20.88 -16.63 -4.27
N LYS A 130 19.98 -17.07 -5.16
CA LYS A 130 19.72 -18.48 -5.51
C LYS A 130 20.48 -18.94 -6.76
N GLY A 131 21.35 -18.12 -7.32
CA GLY A 131 22.12 -18.44 -8.53
C GLY A 131 21.36 -18.29 -9.85
N ALA A 132 20.12 -17.79 -9.81
CA ALA A 132 19.30 -17.59 -11.01
C ALA A 132 19.53 -16.21 -11.63
N LYS A 133 19.47 -16.12 -12.97
CA LYS A 133 19.47 -14.82 -13.65
C LYS A 133 18.13 -14.11 -13.42
N GLU A 134 18.19 -12.85 -13.03
CA GLU A 134 17.02 -12.03 -12.72
C GLU A 134 17.18 -10.62 -13.31
N THR A 135 16.10 -10.06 -13.85
CA THR A 135 16.03 -8.64 -14.20
C THR A 135 15.45 -7.85 -13.04
N VAL A 136 16.23 -6.90 -12.51
CA VAL A 136 15.82 -5.98 -11.46
C VAL A 136 15.51 -4.63 -12.06
N TYR A 137 14.38 -4.05 -11.66
CA TYR A 137 13.86 -2.79 -12.16
C TYR A 137 14.06 -1.65 -11.14
N THR A 138 13.81 -0.42 -11.57
CA THR A 138 13.64 0.70 -10.64
C THR A 138 12.45 0.51 -9.72
N PHE A 139 12.51 1.12 -8.55
CA PHE A 139 11.39 1.21 -7.63
C PHE A 139 10.12 1.74 -8.31
N GLY A 140 10.23 2.81 -9.11
CA GLY A 140 9.07 3.34 -9.81
C GLY A 140 8.52 2.44 -10.91
N ALA A 141 9.35 1.62 -11.57
CA ALA A 141 8.88 0.61 -12.51
C ALA A 141 8.07 -0.49 -11.80
N TYR A 142 8.52 -0.95 -10.63
CA TYR A 142 7.74 -1.89 -9.81
C TYR A 142 6.40 -1.31 -9.38
N LEU A 143 6.37 -0.07 -8.88
CA LEU A 143 5.13 0.58 -8.48
C LEU A 143 4.16 0.77 -9.66
N ARG A 144 4.64 1.15 -10.85
CA ARG A 144 3.80 1.25 -12.05
C ARG A 144 3.17 -0.08 -12.43
N ARG A 145 3.93 -1.18 -12.36
CA ARG A 145 3.41 -2.53 -12.59
C ARG A 145 2.33 -2.88 -11.56
N MET A 146 2.60 -2.66 -10.26
CA MET A 146 1.62 -2.93 -9.21
C MET A 146 0.34 -2.11 -9.41
N ILE A 147 0.43 -0.83 -9.76
CA ILE A 147 -0.72 0.02 -10.08
C ILE A 147 -1.53 -0.55 -11.26
N ALA A 148 -0.86 -0.95 -12.34
CA ALA A 148 -1.52 -1.53 -13.51
C ALA A 148 -2.25 -2.83 -13.16
N ASP A 149 -1.63 -3.70 -12.38
CA ASP A 149 -2.23 -4.96 -11.94
C ASP A 149 -3.48 -4.74 -11.07
N VAL A 150 -3.45 -3.76 -10.15
CA VAL A 150 -4.62 -3.40 -9.32
C VAL A 150 -5.76 -2.87 -10.18
N ARG A 151 -5.47 -1.99 -11.14
CA ARG A 151 -6.47 -1.46 -12.08
C ARG A 151 -7.09 -2.59 -12.93
N ALA A 152 -6.28 -3.56 -13.36
CA ALA A 152 -6.76 -4.71 -14.10
C ALA A 152 -7.73 -5.60 -13.29
N LYS A 153 -7.69 -5.53 -11.96
CA LYS A 153 -8.66 -6.17 -11.06
C LYS A 153 -9.93 -5.34 -10.82
N GLY A 154 -10.04 -4.14 -11.39
CA GLY A 154 -11.13 -3.21 -11.12
C GLY A 154 -11.07 -2.58 -9.72
N ALA A 155 -9.92 -2.67 -9.06
CA ALA A 155 -9.69 -2.08 -7.74
C ALA A 155 -8.97 -0.73 -7.84
N THR A 156 -8.96 0.02 -6.75
CA THR A 156 -8.35 1.35 -6.65
C THR A 156 -6.97 1.25 -5.99
N PRO A 157 -5.86 1.49 -6.72
CA PRO A 157 -4.54 1.56 -6.11
C PRO A 157 -4.36 2.85 -5.32
N VAL A 158 -3.80 2.72 -4.12
CA VAL A 158 -3.41 3.83 -3.24
C VAL A 158 -1.94 3.65 -2.89
N LEU A 159 -1.10 4.63 -3.24
CA LEU A 159 0.29 4.66 -2.78
C LEU A 159 0.37 5.39 -1.44
N SER A 160 1.31 4.97 -0.60
CA SER A 160 1.60 5.62 0.67
C SER A 160 3.10 5.84 0.83
N GLY A 161 3.47 6.93 1.50
CA GLY A 161 4.83 7.12 1.97
C GLY A 161 5.16 6.15 3.10
N MET A 162 6.37 5.59 3.13
CA MET A 162 6.78 4.73 4.25
C MET A 162 6.82 5.52 5.57
N VAL A 163 6.52 4.86 6.70
CA VAL A 163 6.71 5.46 8.03
C VAL A 163 8.18 5.85 8.27
N ASN A 164 8.41 6.78 9.20
CA ASN A 164 9.76 7.22 9.53
C ASN A 164 10.58 6.13 10.23
N ARG A 165 11.89 6.17 10.00
CA ARG A 165 12.87 5.59 10.92
C ARG A 165 13.26 6.61 11.99
N ASN A 166 13.68 6.13 13.16
CA ASN A 166 14.11 6.93 14.29
C ASN A 166 15.58 7.37 14.18
N TYR A 167 15.97 7.98 13.05
CA TYR A 167 17.29 8.59 12.89
C TYR A 167 17.24 10.09 13.11
N TRP A 168 18.16 10.59 13.92
CA TRP A 168 18.19 11.98 14.35
C TRP A 168 19.53 12.63 14.04
N THR A 169 19.49 13.89 13.64
CA THR A 169 20.65 14.79 13.61
C THR A 169 20.40 15.92 14.61
N GLY A 170 21.07 15.85 15.76
CA GLY A 170 20.73 16.70 16.90
C GLY A 170 19.28 16.48 17.34
N SER A 171 18.47 17.54 17.33
CA SER A 171 17.04 17.51 17.67
C SER A 171 16.11 17.33 16.46
N THR A 172 16.66 17.11 15.27
CA THR A 172 15.88 16.97 14.03
C THR A 172 15.78 15.51 13.61
N LEU A 173 14.56 15.00 13.53
CA LEU A 173 14.24 13.68 13.00
C LEU A 173 14.40 13.72 11.47
N GLN A 174 15.01 12.67 10.90
CA GLN A 174 15.11 12.54 9.46
C GLN A 174 13.71 12.47 8.83
N SER A 175 13.41 13.47 8.00
CA SER A 175 12.11 13.63 7.35
C SER A 175 12.12 13.29 5.87
N ASN A 176 13.28 13.35 5.23
CA ASN A 176 13.42 13.08 3.80
C ASN A 176 13.84 11.63 3.54
N TRP A 177 13.08 10.98 2.67
CA TRP A 177 13.22 9.57 2.32
C TRP A 177 13.07 9.43 0.80
N PRO A 178 14.12 9.03 0.07
CA PRO A 178 14.06 8.94 -1.39
C PRO A 178 12.91 8.06 -1.91
N PHE A 179 12.67 6.90 -1.29
CA PHE A 179 11.60 5.98 -1.71
C PHE A 179 10.19 6.52 -1.45
N ALA A 180 9.99 7.30 -0.38
CA ALA A 180 8.73 8.02 -0.17
C ALA A 180 8.52 9.08 -1.26
N THR A 181 9.58 9.80 -1.64
CA THR A 181 9.57 10.77 -2.73
C THR A 181 9.26 10.11 -4.09
N TYR A 182 9.89 8.97 -4.38
CA TYR A 182 9.62 8.20 -5.59
C TYR A 182 8.18 7.69 -5.65
N ALA A 183 7.64 7.19 -4.53
CA ALA A 183 6.24 6.78 -4.45
C ALA A 183 5.28 7.95 -4.72
N GLN A 184 5.55 9.14 -4.16
CA GLN A 184 4.77 10.34 -4.42
C GLN A 184 4.83 10.75 -5.90
N GLN A 185 6.01 10.73 -6.50
CA GLN A 185 6.21 11.08 -7.91
C GLN A 185 5.51 10.09 -8.85
N VAL A 186 5.60 8.78 -8.57
CA VAL A 186 4.87 7.75 -9.32
C VAL A 186 3.36 7.94 -9.18
N ALA A 187 2.87 8.24 -7.98
CA ALA A 187 1.45 8.47 -7.76
C ALA A 187 0.93 9.63 -8.62
N ALA A 188 1.65 10.75 -8.63
CA ALA A 188 1.34 11.90 -9.48
C ALA A 188 1.37 11.53 -10.97
N ALA A 189 2.43 10.86 -11.43
CA ALA A 189 2.59 10.46 -12.83
C ALA A 189 1.53 9.44 -13.31
N GLN A 190 1.05 8.59 -12.41
CA GLN A 190 0.03 7.58 -12.72
C GLN A 190 -1.40 8.05 -12.46
N GLY A 191 -1.60 9.25 -11.89
CA GLY A 191 -2.92 9.73 -11.51
C GLY A 191 -3.59 8.85 -10.45
N VAL A 192 -2.83 8.38 -9.46
CA VAL A 192 -3.34 7.61 -8.32
C VAL A 192 -3.14 8.38 -7.02
N GLU A 193 -3.89 8.02 -5.99
CA GLU A 193 -3.80 8.70 -4.70
C GLU A 193 -2.48 8.37 -3.97
N TYR A 194 -1.76 9.40 -3.52
CA TYR A 194 -0.66 9.29 -2.55
C TYR A 194 -1.07 9.74 -1.15
N VAL A 195 -1.10 8.83 -0.18
CA VAL A 195 -1.27 9.16 1.25
C VAL A 195 0.10 9.47 1.82
N ASP A 196 0.31 10.71 2.25
CA ASP A 196 1.61 11.18 2.77
C ASP A 196 1.84 10.73 4.22
N HIS A 197 1.87 9.42 4.44
CA HIS A 197 2.05 8.84 5.77
C HIS A 197 3.41 9.19 6.37
N THR A 198 4.46 9.30 5.55
CA THR A 198 5.79 9.81 5.95
C THR A 198 5.69 11.17 6.64
N LYS A 199 5.01 12.16 6.05
CA LYS A 199 4.86 13.49 6.65
C LYS A 199 4.22 13.43 8.03
N TYR A 200 3.13 12.67 8.17
CA TYR A 200 2.39 12.62 9.43
C TYR A 200 3.15 11.80 10.48
N SER A 201 3.80 10.71 10.12
CA SER A 201 4.61 9.93 11.07
C SER A 201 5.80 10.75 11.57
N VAL A 202 6.54 11.41 10.67
CA VAL A 202 7.64 12.33 11.03
C VAL A 202 7.12 13.45 11.93
N LYS A 203 6.01 14.11 11.58
CA LYS A 203 5.44 15.20 12.40
C LYS A 203 5.13 14.74 13.82
N LEU A 204 4.56 13.54 13.98
CA LEU A 204 4.28 12.98 15.30
C LEU A 204 5.56 12.69 16.09
N PHE A 205 6.47 11.89 15.54
CA PHE A 205 7.67 11.47 16.28
C PHE A 205 8.64 12.63 16.53
N GLN A 206 8.72 13.61 15.63
CA GLN A 206 9.44 14.85 15.85
C GLN A 206 8.93 15.60 17.10
N SER A 207 7.61 15.63 17.33
CA SER A 207 7.00 16.30 18.48
C SER A 207 7.35 15.66 19.82
N PHE A 208 7.77 14.39 19.83
CA PHE A 208 8.21 13.70 21.03
C PHE A 208 9.67 14.01 21.38
N GLY A 209 10.49 14.39 20.39
CA GLY A 209 11.94 14.46 20.53
C GLY A 209 12.59 13.08 20.63
N ALA A 210 13.91 13.03 20.44
CA ALA A 210 14.68 11.79 20.27
C ALA A 210 14.50 10.78 21.40
N THR A 211 14.56 11.23 22.66
CA THR A 211 14.50 10.35 23.83
C THR A 211 13.15 9.65 23.94
N LYS A 212 12.04 10.39 23.84
CA LYS A 212 10.70 9.80 23.93
C LYS A 212 10.36 9.01 22.67
N ALA A 213 10.76 9.47 21.48
CA ALA A 213 10.57 8.70 20.26
C ALA A 213 11.25 7.32 20.34
N LYS A 214 12.47 7.24 20.88
CA LYS A 214 13.23 5.99 21.00
C LYS A 214 12.52 4.91 21.83
N THR A 215 11.66 5.25 22.80
CA THR A 215 10.93 4.26 23.60
C THR A 215 9.93 3.45 22.77
N TYR A 216 9.55 3.95 21.59
CA TYR A 216 8.69 3.23 20.65
C TYR A 216 9.46 2.31 19.70
N PHE A 217 10.79 2.39 19.65
CA PHE A 217 11.65 1.58 18.78
C PHE A 217 12.62 0.73 19.61
N PRO A 218 12.13 -0.40 20.18
CA PRO A 218 12.84 -1.13 21.24
C PRO A 218 14.13 -1.81 20.75
N ASN A 219 14.16 -2.28 19.50
CA ASN A 219 15.28 -3.11 19.00
C ASN A 219 16.24 -2.32 18.12
N ASP A 220 15.71 -1.49 17.23
CA ASP A 220 16.48 -0.73 16.24
C ASP A 220 15.85 0.64 16.02
N ASN A 221 16.06 1.26 14.86
CA ASN A 221 15.45 2.55 14.51
C ASN A 221 14.35 2.41 13.44
N THR A 222 13.86 1.20 13.17
CA THR A 222 12.83 0.96 12.14
C THR A 222 11.56 0.34 12.75
N HIS A 223 11.72 -0.69 13.59
CA HIS A 223 10.61 -1.48 14.06
C HIS A 223 10.02 -0.91 15.35
N THR A 224 8.71 -0.67 15.33
CA THR A 224 7.97 -0.16 16.47
C THR A 224 7.51 -1.26 17.41
N ASN A 225 7.37 -0.92 18.70
CA ASN A 225 6.58 -1.71 19.65
C ASN A 225 5.06 -1.50 19.43
N TRP A 226 4.23 -2.19 20.21
CA TRP A 226 2.77 -2.11 20.12
C TRP A 226 2.21 -0.68 20.21
N PRO A 227 2.58 0.16 21.19
CA PRO A 227 2.16 1.57 21.19
C PRO A 227 2.64 2.36 19.97
N GLY A 228 3.88 2.16 19.52
CA GLY A 228 4.42 2.86 18.34
C GLY A 228 3.69 2.48 17.06
N ALA A 229 3.29 1.21 16.92
CA ALA A 229 2.50 0.71 15.80
C ALA A 229 1.11 1.35 15.75
N ASP A 230 0.45 1.49 16.91
CA ASP A 230 -0.84 2.19 16.99
C ASP A 230 -0.70 3.67 16.63
N LEU A 231 0.37 4.33 17.09
CA LEU A 231 0.66 5.72 16.74
C LEU A 231 0.88 5.89 15.22
N ASN A 232 1.60 4.96 14.58
CA ASN A 232 1.72 4.96 13.12
C ASN A 232 0.36 4.74 12.42
N ALA A 233 -0.50 3.86 12.94
CA ALA A 233 -1.84 3.68 12.38
C ALA A 233 -2.67 4.98 12.47
N GLN A 234 -2.54 5.71 13.59
CA GLN A 234 -3.15 7.03 13.75
C GLN A 234 -2.59 8.03 12.74
N THR A 235 -1.27 8.05 12.49
CA THR A 235 -0.68 8.98 11.52
C THR A 235 -1.12 8.71 10.09
N PHE A 236 -1.32 7.45 9.71
CA PHE A 236 -1.94 7.09 8.42
C PHE A 236 -3.35 7.68 8.31
N VAL A 237 -4.19 7.50 9.33
CA VAL A 237 -5.57 8.02 9.36
C VAL A 237 -5.57 9.55 9.31
N ARG A 238 -4.64 10.21 10.00
CA ARG A 238 -4.45 11.66 9.91
C ARG A 238 -4.07 12.10 8.50
N ALA A 239 -3.17 11.37 7.83
CA ALA A 239 -2.81 11.63 6.45
C ALA A 239 -4.03 11.52 5.50
N VAL A 240 -4.88 10.51 5.69
CA VAL A 240 -6.15 10.34 4.95
C VAL A 240 -7.11 11.51 5.18
N GLN A 241 -7.28 11.95 6.43
CA GLN A 241 -8.22 13.02 6.80
C GLN A 241 -7.80 14.39 6.29
N CYS A 242 -6.51 14.68 6.42
CA CYS A 242 -5.90 15.98 6.14
C CYS A 242 -5.40 16.14 4.70
N ARG A 243 -5.57 15.11 3.86
CA ARG A 243 -5.19 15.17 2.46
C ARG A 243 -5.93 16.30 1.73
N SER A 244 -5.15 17.20 1.11
CA SER A 244 -5.64 18.21 0.17
C SER A 244 -6.28 17.53 -1.04
N GLY A 245 -7.50 17.93 -1.42
CA GLY A 245 -8.27 17.31 -2.50
C GLY A 245 -9.12 16.10 -2.09
N GLY A 246 -9.06 15.69 -0.81
CA GLY A 246 -9.79 14.54 -0.30
C GLY A 246 -9.09 13.21 -0.59
N SER A 247 -9.32 12.22 0.28
CA SER A 247 -8.86 10.84 0.10
C SER A 247 -10.03 9.94 -0.26
N VAL A 248 -9.82 8.97 -1.15
CA VAL A 248 -10.77 7.90 -1.47
C VAL A 248 -11.10 7.05 -0.23
N LEU A 249 -10.22 7.03 0.77
CA LEU A 249 -10.43 6.33 2.04
C LEU A 249 -11.13 7.22 3.09
N LYS A 250 -11.33 8.52 2.85
CA LYS A 250 -11.88 9.46 3.86
C LYS A 250 -13.27 9.04 4.34
N GLY A 251 -14.12 8.58 3.44
CA GLY A 251 -15.46 8.08 3.77
C GLY A 251 -15.46 6.79 4.59
N GLN A 252 -14.31 6.11 4.69
CA GLN A 252 -14.13 4.89 5.45
C GLN A 252 -13.55 5.13 6.84
N VAL A 253 -13.26 6.38 7.23
CA VAL A 253 -12.74 6.70 8.56
C VAL A 253 -13.89 6.69 9.57
N ASN A 254 -13.83 5.80 10.56
CA ASN A 254 -14.86 5.65 11.58
C ASN A 254 -14.78 6.78 12.65
N SER A 255 -15.70 6.77 13.62
CA SER A 255 -15.75 7.80 14.67
C SER A 255 -14.47 7.91 15.50
N LYS A 256 -13.80 6.77 15.79
CA LYS A 256 -12.51 6.77 16.49
C LYS A 256 -11.42 7.46 15.67
N GLY A 257 -11.36 7.18 14.37
CA GLY A 257 -10.45 7.87 13.45
C GLY A 257 -10.77 9.36 13.32
N GLN A 258 -12.06 9.72 13.22
CA GLN A 258 -12.54 11.11 13.17
C GLN A 258 -12.15 11.93 14.40
N ALA A 259 -12.07 11.29 15.57
CA ALA A 259 -11.67 11.94 16.81
C ALA A 259 -10.15 12.22 16.92
N LEU A 260 -9.32 11.71 16.01
CA LEU A 260 -7.88 11.95 16.06
C LEU A 260 -7.54 13.41 15.74
N THR A 261 -6.77 14.06 16.62
CA THR A 261 -6.35 15.46 16.47
C THR A 261 -4.85 15.63 16.28
N ASN A 262 -4.05 14.61 16.58
CA ASN A 262 -2.59 14.64 16.53
C ASN A 262 -2.04 13.52 15.61
N PRO A 263 -1.07 13.80 14.73
CA PRO A 263 -0.60 15.13 14.34
C PRO A 263 -1.69 15.97 13.68
N ALA A 264 -1.67 17.27 13.95
CA ALA A 264 -2.57 18.22 13.29
C ALA A 264 -2.40 18.14 11.76
N CYS A 265 -3.45 18.52 11.02
CA CYS A 265 -3.23 18.98 9.65
C CYS A 265 -2.33 20.24 9.78
#